data_AF-A0A941EEW7-F1
#
_entry.id   AF-A0A941EEW7-F1
#
_cell.length_a   1.000
_cell.length_b   1.000
_cell.length_c   1.000
_cell.angle_alpha   90.00
_cell.angle_beta   90.00
_cell.angle_gamma   90.00
#
_symmetry.space_group_name_H-M   'P 1'
#
loop_
_entity.id
_entity.type
_entity.pdbx_description
1 polymer ?
#
loop_
_entity_poly.entity_id
_entity_poly.type
_entity_poly.pdbx_seq_one_letter_code
_entity_poly.pdbx_strand_id
1 'polypeptide(L)' 'DSITPHSLRHTFATLATERGADLDDLQDAMGHADPRTTRRYQRSARRLERDPAHLVAAALG' A
#
# COMPACT_ATOMS: atom_id res chain seq x y z
N ASP A 1 -0.70 9.70 -18.43
CA ASP A 1 -0.91 8.39 -17.77
C ASP A 1 -2.23 7.78 -18.16
N SER A 2 -2.24 6.52 -18.57
CA SER A 2 -3.45 5.76 -18.92
C SER A 2 -3.88 4.87 -17.76
N ILE A 3 -5.19 4.82 -17.51
CA ILE A 3 -5.77 3.86 -16.56
C ILE A 3 -5.69 2.48 -17.21
N THR A 4 -5.07 1.54 -16.49
CA THR A 4 -4.91 0.14 -16.89
C THR A 4 -5.30 -0.81 -15.76
N PRO A 5 -5.60 -2.08 -16.04
CA PRO A 5 -5.82 -3.08 -14.98
C PRO A 5 -4.66 -3.16 -13.98
N HIS A 6 -3.42 -2.96 -14.44
CA HIS A 6 -2.25 -2.93 -13.57
C HIS A 6 -2.26 -1.73 -12.63
N SER A 7 -2.64 -0.53 -13.12
CA SER A 7 -2.77 0.66 -12.27
C SER A 7 -3.84 0.49 -11.19
N LEU A 8 -5.00 -0.12 -11.51
CA LEU A 8 -6.06 -0.38 -10.54
C LEU A 8 -5.62 -1.40 -9.47
N ARG A 9 -4.92 -2.48 -9.88
CA ARG A 9 -4.33 -3.44 -8.94
C ARG A 9 -3.34 -2.75 -7.98
N HIS A 10 -2.54 -1.83 -8.49
CA HIS A 10 -1.58 -1.07 -7.70
C HIS A 10 -2.29 -0.15 -6.70
N THR A 11 -3.33 0.57 -7.14
CA THR A 11 -4.17 1.43 -6.28
C THR A 11 -4.86 0.63 -5.19
N PHE A 12 -5.48 -0.51 -5.53
CA PHE A 12 -6.10 -1.42 -4.56
C PHE A 12 -5.12 -1.82 -3.45
N ALA A 13 -3.93 -2.28 -3.83
CA ALA A 13 -2.94 -2.78 -2.88
C ALA A 13 -2.39 -1.68 -1.96
N THR A 14 -2.15 -0.49 -2.49
CA THR A 14 -1.74 0.67 -1.69
C THR A 14 -2.82 1.05 -0.68
N LEU A 15 -4.07 1.22 -1.11
CA LEU A 15 -5.17 1.63 -0.23
C LEU A 15 -5.47 0.58 0.84
N ALA A 16 -5.49 -0.70 0.50
CA ALA A 16 -5.71 -1.77 1.47
C ALA A 16 -4.63 -1.75 2.56
N THR A 17 -3.37 -1.57 2.17
CA THR A 17 -2.26 -1.46 3.11
C THR A 17 -2.38 -0.23 4.01
N GLU A 18 -2.68 0.95 3.45
CA GLU A 18 -2.87 2.20 4.21
C GLU A 18 -4.04 2.13 5.20
N ARG A 19 -5.02 1.25 4.95
CA ARG A 19 -6.15 0.99 5.85
C ARG A 19 -5.89 -0.15 6.84
N GLY A 20 -4.66 -0.65 6.91
CA GLY A 20 -4.25 -1.64 7.90
C GLY A 20 -4.62 -3.08 7.56
N ALA A 21 -4.85 -3.40 6.28
CA ALA A 21 -5.02 -4.79 5.87
C ALA A 21 -3.78 -5.63 6.22
N ASP A 22 -4.01 -6.87 6.67
CA ASP A 22 -2.93 -7.82 6.93
C ASP A 22 -2.21 -8.20 5.62
N LEU A 23 -0.92 -8.57 5.72
CA LEU A 23 -0.13 -8.96 4.56
C LEU A 23 -0.69 -10.21 3.88
N ASP A 24 -1.14 -11.17 4.68
CA ASP A 24 -1.59 -12.47 4.20
C ASP A 24 -2.95 -12.32 3.51
N ASP A 25 -3.88 -11.57 4.12
CA ASP A 25 -5.17 -11.23 3.50
C ASP A 25 -4.99 -10.47 2.17
N LEU A 26 -4.07 -9.51 2.14
CA LEU A 26 -3.78 -8.75 0.91
C LEU A 26 -3.13 -9.63 -0.16
N GLN A 27 -2.27 -10.56 0.25
CA GLN A 27 -1.62 -11.49 -0.67
C GLN A 27 -2.64 -12.43 -1.33
N ASP A 28 -3.55 -12.99 -0.53
CA ASP A 28 -4.60 -13.90 -0.99
C ASP A 28 -5.56 -13.18 -1.93
N ALA A 29 -6.00 -11.96 -1.57
CA ALA A 29 -6.85 -11.13 -2.41
C ALA A 29 -6.20 -10.78 -3.77
N MET A 30 -4.88 -10.71 -3.84
CA MET A 30 -4.13 -10.42 -5.08
C MET A 30 -3.71 -11.67 -5.85
N GLY A 31 -3.86 -12.86 -5.28
CA GLY A 31 -3.40 -14.12 -5.87
C GLY A 31 -1.88 -14.18 -6.05
N HIS A 32 -1.13 -13.56 -5.13
CA HIS A 32 0.33 -13.54 -5.19
C HIS A 32 0.94 -14.84 -4.63
N ALA A 33 1.74 -15.52 -5.44
CA ALA A 33 2.43 -16.74 -5.02
C ALA A 33 3.65 -16.49 -4.11
N ASP A 34 4.25 -15.29 -4.16
CA ASP A 34 5.40 -14.92 -3.33
C ASP A 34 5.08 -13.68 -2.48
N PRO A 35 5.13 -13.76 -1.14
CA PRO A 35 4.92 -12.61 -0.25
C PRO A 35 5.82 -11.40 -0.54
N ARG A 36 6.96 -11.58 -1.23
CA ARG A 36 7.84 -10.49 -1.64
C ARG A 36 7.15 -9.50 -2.58
N THR A 37 6.21 -9.95 -3.44
CA THR A 37 5.47 -9.06 -4.36
C THR A 37 4.48 -8.19 -3.59
N THR A 38 3.85 -8.71 -2.55
CA THR A 38 2.91 -7.97 -1.67
C THR A 38 3.65 -7.03 -0.72
N ARG A 39 4.78 -7.45 -0.14
CA ARG A 39 5.57 -6.63 0.82
C ARG A 39 6.07 -5.29 0.26
N ARG A 40 6.10 -5.12 -1.06
CA ARG A 40 6.42 -3.81 -1.67
C ARG A 40 5.41 -2.73 -1.23
N TYR A 41 4.13 -3.07 -1.15
CA TYR A 41 3.08 -2.12 -0.78
C TYR A 41 3.18 -1.70 0.69
N GLN A 42 3.45 -2.64 1.60
CA GLN A 42 3.74 -2.36 3.01
C GLN A 42 4.92 -1.40 3.22
N ARG A 43 6.01 -1.59 2.47
CA ARG A 43 7.16 -0.68 2.56
C ARG A 43 6.82 0.73 2.07
N SER A 44 6.05 0.84 1.00
CA SER A 44 5.60 2.13 0.47
C SER A 44 4.68 2.87 1.45
N ALA A 45 3.68 2.18 2.04
CA ALA A 45 2.79 2.78 3.04
C ALA A 45 3.56 3.22 4.30
N ARG A 46 4.42 2.36 4.86
CA ARG A 46 5.26 2.72 6.02
C ARG A 46 6.22 3.87 5.74
N ARG A 47 6.70 4.02 4.49
CA ARG A 47 7.54 5.15 4.09
C ARG A 47 6.74 6.45 4.10
N LEU A 48 5.47 6.41 3.68
CA LEU A 48 4.58 7.56 3.70
C LEU A 48 4.23 7.97 5.14
N GLU A 49 3.89 7.01 6.01
CA GLU A 49 3.61 7.27 7.43
C GLU A 49 4.80 7.88 8.18
N ARG A 50 6.03 7.49 7.82
CA ARG A 50 7.27 7.97 8.44
C ARG A 50 7.86 9.20 7.73
N ASP A 51 7.17 9.72 6.73
CA ASP A 51 7.62 10.92 6.03
C ASP A 51 7.48 12.13 6.98
N PRO A 52 8.55 12.90 7.23
CA PRO A 52 8.50 14.07 8.12
C PRO A 52 7.41 15.08 7.73
N ALA A 53 7.15 15.27 6.43
CA ALA A 53 6.09 16.17 5.98
C ALA A 53 4.71 15.62 6.35
N HIS A 54 4.52 14.31 6.26
CA HIS A 54 3.26 13.67 6.64
C HIS A 54 3.02 13.70 8.15
N LEU A 55 4.08 13.55 8.95
CA LEU A 55 4.00 13.67 10.41
C LEU A 55 3.60 15.09 10.84
N VAL A 56 4.19 16.10 10.22
CA VAL A 56 3.83 17.51 10.48
C VAL A 56 2.40 17.79 10.04
N ALA A 57 2.00 17.33 8.86
CA ALA A 57 0.63 17.50 8.37
C ALA A 57 -0.41 16.86 9.32
N ALA A 58 -0.14 15.66 9.83
CA ALA A 58 -1.01 14.97 10.80
C ALA A 58 -1.06 15.67 12.16
N ALA A 59 0.01 16.35 12.58
CA ALA A 59 0.05 17.10 13.85
C ALA A 59 -0.63 18.48 13.78
N LEU A 60 -0.85 19.00 12.56
CA LEU A 60 -1.47 20.31 12.31
C LEU A 60 -2.97 20.23 11.97
N GLY A 61 -3.52 19.01 11.84
CA GLY A 61 -4.96 18.76 11.67
C GLY A 61 -5.65 18.48 13.01
#